data_AF-A0A259SIY3-F1
#
_entry.id   AF-A0A259SIY3-F1
#
_cell.length_a   1.000
_cell.length_b   1.000
_cell.length_c   1.000
_cell.angle_alpha   90.00
_cell.angle_beta   90.00
_cell.angle_gamma   90.00
#
_symmetry.space_group_name_H-M   'P 1'
#
loop_
_entity.id
_entity.type
_entity.pdbx_description
1 polymer ?
#
loop_
_entity_poly.entity_id
_entity_poly.type
_entity_poly.pdbx_seq_one_letter_code
_entity_poly.pdbx_strand_id
1 'polypeptide(L)'
;MESFAHVESGRNGRPPVRLRAIDGADPAAVGAAVPRALDGTAPLALGFAPGPRDEVAEGTAVVIATSGSTGLPKRVVLSAAALAASAEATARRIGSGQWMLALSAGYVAGLQVLVRAHLAGTSPVLLEGRFTPASFVAATRGMTAGPRYGSLVPAQLATLLDAAEDREVREALASYDALLLGGQALPPALRERAADLGARVVRTYGS
;
A
#
# COMPACT_ATOMS: atom_id res chain seq x y z
N MET A 1 28.15 2.58 -14.58
CA MET A 1 28.27 4.04 -14.67
C MET A 1 27.64 4.42 -15.99
N GLU A 2 26.31 4.45 -16.05
CA GLU A 2 25.58 4.78 -17.27
C GLU A 2 24.87 6.12 -17.10
N SER A 3 25.03 6.92 -18.15
CA SER A 3 24.81 8.36 -18.22
C SER A 3 23.33 8.66 -18.39
N PHE A 4 22.80 9.58 -17.58
CA PHE A 4 21.48 10.16 -17.79
C PHE A 4 21.54 11.15 -18.95
N ALA A 5 20.64 10.98 -19.93
CA ALA A 5 20.46 11.92 -21.01
C ALA A 5 20.04 13.30 -20.46
N HIS A 6 20.72 14.34 -20.92
CA HIS A 6 20.38 15.74 -20.67
C HIS A 6 18.94 16.01 -21.16
N VAL A 7 18.07 16.44 -20.24
CA VAL A 7 16.81 17.09 -20.57
C VAL A 7 17.05 18.60 -20.56
N GLU A 8 16.86 19.23 -21.71
CA GLU A 8 16.97 20.67 -21.90
C GLU A 8 15.94 21.44 -21.05
N SER A 9 16.42 22.55 -20.48
CA SER A 9 15.72 23.38 -19.51
C SER A 9 14.63 24.24 -20.15
N GLY A 10 13.36 23.86 -19.92
CA GLY A 10 12.22 24.77 -19.96
C GLY A 10 11.98 25.37 -18.57
N ARG A 11 12.16 26.69 -18.42
CA ARG A 11 12.01 27.45 -17.17
C ARG A 11 10.59 27.35 -16.60
N ASN A 12 10.47 26.80 -15.38
CA ASN A 12 9.58 27.35 -14.36
C ASN A 12 10.30 27.27 -13.00
N GLY A 13 10.54 28.41 -12.38
CA GLY A 13 11.58 28.63 -11.37
C GLY A 13 11.27 28.12 -9.95
N ARG A 14 11.03 26.82 -9.78
CA ARG A 14 10.96 26.17 -8.46
C ARG A 14 12.15 25.21 -8.31
N PRO A 15 12.87 25.22 -7.17
CA PRO A 15 14.04 24.37 -7.01
C PRO A 15 13.67 22.88 -7.14
N PRO A 16 14.56 22.04 -7.69
CA PRO A 16 14.32 20.60 -7.78
C PRO A 16 14.08 20.01 -6.39
N VAL A 17 13.05 19.16 -6.28
CA VAL A 17 12.66 18.56 -5.00
C VAL A 17 13.43 17.27 -4.81
N ARG A 18 14.09 17.15 -3.65
CA ARG A 18 14.96 16.01 -3.33
C ARG A 18 14.16 14.87 -2.71
N LEU A 19 14.50 13.65 -3.11
CA LEU A 19 13.93 12.44 -2.50
C LEU A 19 14.42 12.27 -1.06
N ARG A 20 13.50 11.84 -0.18
CA ARG A 20 13.81 11.44 1.19
C ARG A 20 13.67 9.93 1.31
N ALA A 21 14.78 9.25 1.63
CA ALA A 21 14.73 7.83 1.97
C ALA A 21 13.92 7.63 3.25
N ILE A 22 12.98 6.68 3.20
CA ILE A 22 12.27 6.18 4.36
C ILE A 22 12.32 4.65 4.30
N ASP A 23 12.55 4.03 5.46
CA ASP A 23 12.47 2.58 5.57
C ASP A 23 11.02 2.13 5.35
N GLY A 24 10.77 1.43 4.26
CA GLY A 24 9.45 0.86 3.94
C GLY A 24 9.02 -0.28 4.86
N ALA A 25 9.91 -0.77 5.72
CA ALA A 25 9.59 -1.71 6.80
C ALA A 25 9.03 -1.02 8.05
N ASP A 26 9.15 0.31 8.16
CA ASP A 26 8.52 1.13 9.21
C ASP A 26 7.23 1.78 8.66
N PRO A 27 6.07 1.11 8.78
CA PRO A 27 4.82 1.66 8.27
C PRO A 27 4.40 2.96 8.97
N ALA A 28 4.80 3.18 10.23
CA ALA A 28 4.48 4.40 10.95
C ALA A 28 5.27 5.59 10.39
N ALA A 29 6.56 5.40 10.11
CA ALA A 29 7.38 6.43 9.45
C ALA A 29 6.90 6.76 8.04
N VAL A 30 6.53 5.75 7.24
CA VAL A 30 5.94 5.98 5.90
C VAL A 30 4.62 6.73 6.04
N GLY A 31 3.72 6.30 6.93
CA GLY A 31 2.42 6.93 7.16
C GLY A 31 2.53 8.40 7.57
N ALA A 32 3.46 8.73 8.47
CA ALA A 32 3.73 10.11 8.89
C ALA A 32 4.26 10.99 7.73
N ALA A 33 4.87 10.39 6.71
CA ALA A 33 5.43 11.11 5.57
C ALA A 33 4.46 11.28 4.40
N VAL A 34 3.41 10.45 4.30
CA VAL A 34 2.40 10.50 3.22
C VAL A 34 1.83 11.91 2.99
N PRO A 35 1.42 12.69 4.00
CA PRO A 35 0.82 14.01 3.74
C PRO A 35 1.77 14.94 2.97
N ARG A 36 3.05 14.96 3.36
CA ARG A 36 4.09 15.79 2.73
C ARG A 36 4.55 15.26 1.37
N ALA A 37 4.36 13.96 1.13
CA ALA A 37 4.58 13.38 -0.18
C ALA A 37 3.48 13.80 -1.16
N LEU A 38 2.22 13.83 -0.69
CA LEU A 38 1.05 14.16 -1.51
C LEU A 38 0.92 15.66 -1.79
N ASP A 39 1.36 16.54 -0.88
CA ASP A 39 1.41 17.99 -1.14
C ASP A 39 2.64 18.43 -1.98
N GLY A 40 3.52 17.47 -2.30
CA GLY A 40 4.72 17.69 -3.12
C GLY A 40 5.90 18.33 -2.37
N THR A 41 5.81 18.52 -1.05
CA THR A 41 6.88 19.17 -0.27
C THR A 41 8.03 18.23 0.09
N ALA A 42 7.78 16.91 0.18
CA ALA A 42 8.79 15.91 0.52
C ALA A 42 8.53 14.57 -0.19
N PRO A 43 8.97 14.41 -1.46
CA PRO A 43 8.87 13.16 -2.20
C PRO A 43 9.67 12.04 -1.53
N LEU A 44 9.12 10.82 -1.52
CA LEU A 44 9.68 9.68 -0.80
C LEU A 44 10.47 8.75 -1.73
N ALA A 45 11.58 8.22 -1.24
CA ALA A 45 12.25 7.06 -1.82
C ALA A 45 12.01 5.84 -0.92
N LEU A 46 11.43 4.78 -1.48
CA LEU A 46 11.14 3.53 -0.78
C LEU A 46 11.94 2.38 -1.40
N GLY A 47 12.67 1.64 -0.57
CA GLY A 47 13.46 0.47 -0.99
C GLY A 47 14.82 0.80 -1.60
N PHE A 48 15.29 2.06 -1.51
CA PHE A 48 16.64 2.46 -1.90
C PHE A 48 17.05 3.77 -1.23
N ALA A 49 18.36 4.02 -1.16
CA ALA A 49 18.92 5.32 -0.76
C ALA A 49 19.14 6.19 -2.02
N PRO A 50 18.52 7.37 -2.13
CA PRO A 50 18.74 8.28 -3.25
C PRO A 50 20.15 8.89 -3.15
N GLY A 51 20.78 9.10 -4.30
CA GLY A 51 22.05 9.83 -4.38
C GLY A 51 21.86 11.34 -4.11
N PRO A 52 22.94 12.08 -3.82
CA PRO A 52 22.89 13.53 -3.56
C PRO A 52 22.49 14.36 -4.79
N ARG A 53 22.35 13.74 -5.97
CA ARG A 53 21.89 14.38 -7.22
C ARG A 53 20.64 13.70 -7.78
N ASP A 54 20.01 12.79 -7.03
CA ASP A 54 18.76 12.16 -7.45
C ASP A 54 17.62 13.18 -7.29
N GLU A 55 17.32 13.87 -8.38
CA GLU A 55 16.23 14.82 -8.51
C GLU A 55 15.04 14.17 -9.21
N VAL A 56 13.83 14.59 -8.84
CA VAL A 56 12.60 14.12 -9.46
C VAL A 56 11.82 15.28 -10.04
N ALA A 57 11.01 15.00 -11.07
CA ALA A 57 10.12 15.98 -11.66
C ALA A 57 9.11 16.49 -10.62
N GLU A 58 8.68 17.75 -10.77
CA GLU A 58 7.63 18.34 -9.94
C GLU A 58 6.35 17.49 -9.96
N GLY A 59 5.67 17.40 -8.82
CA GLY A 59 4.47 16.55 -8.66
C GLY A 59 4.76 15.07 -8.40
N THR A 60 6.03 14.65 -8.40
CA THR A 60 6.43 13.33 -7.91
C THR A 60 6.17 13.24 -6.41
N ALA A 61 5.43 12.22 -5.97
CA ALA A 61 5.18 11.97 -4.57
C ALA A 61 6.09 10.85 -4.04
N VAL A 62 6.25 9.76 -4.79
CA VAL A 62 7.01 8.59 -4.33
C VAL A 62 7.76 7.96 -5.50
N VAL A 63 9.00 7.53 -5.23
CA VAL A 63 9.75 6.61 -6.07
C VAL A 63 9.94 5.31 -5.30
N ILE A 64 9.51 4.21 -5.90
CA ILE A 64 9.56 2.87 -5.29
C ILE A 64 10.54 2.00 -6.08
N ALA A 65 11.53 1.42 -5.39
CA ALA A 65 12.33 0.35 -5.97
C ALA A 65 11.53 -0.97 -5.95
N THR A 66 11.39 -1.59 -7.11
CA THR A 66 10.80 -2.92 -7.25
C THR A 66 11.91 -3.94 -7.53
N SER A 67 11.77 -5.14 -6.97
CA SER A 67 12.64 -6.27 -7.28
C SER A 67 12.37 -6.70 -8.73
N GLY A 68 13.09 -6.11 -9.67
CA GLY A 68 13.04 -6.52 -11.07
C GLY A 68 13.52 -7.97 -11.18
N SER A 69 12.75 -8.82 -11.86
CA SER A 69 13.15 -10.22 -12.16
C SER A 69 14.40 -10.32 -13.05
N THR A 70 14.86 -9.19 -13.59
CA THR A 70 16.01 -9.06 -14.50
C THR A 70 17.32 -8.66 -13.79
N GLY A 71 17.36 -8.68 -12.44
CA GLY A 71 18.58 -8.43 -11.65
C GLY A 71 18.92 -6.96 -11.39
N LEU A 72 18.40 -6.03 -12.19
CA LEU A 72 18.46 -4.58 -11.94
C LEU A 72 17.13 -4.11 -11.30
N PRO A 73 17.16 -3.54 -10.08
CA PRO A 73 15.97 -2.98 -9.45
C PRO A 73 15.37 -1.87 -10.33
N LYS A 74 14.11 -2.01 -10.72
CA LYS A 74 13.40 -0.95 -11.47
C LYS A 74 12.89 0.06 -10.46
N ARG A 75 12.90 1.35 -10.82
CA ARG A 75 12.31 2.42 -10.02
C ARG A 75 11.00 2.85 -10.68
N VAL A 76 9.92 2.84 -9.91
CA VAL A 76 8.60 3.32 -10.34
C VAL A 76 8.38 4.69 -9.74
N VAL A 77 8.12 5.69 -10.58
CA VAL A 77 7.82 7.06 -10.18
C VAL A 77 6.31 7.24 -10.13
N LEU A 78 5.77 7.64 -8.98
CA LEU A 78 4.35 7.86 -8.75
C LEU A 78 4.11 9.32 -8.38
N SER A 79 3.21 9.97 -9.12
CA SER A 79 2.77 11.32 -8.81
C SER A 79 1.73 11.33 -7.68
N ALA A 80 1.61 12.46 -6.98
CA ALA A 80 0.56 12.66 -5.99
C ALA A 80 -0.84 12.45 -6.60
N ALA A 81 -1.06 12.98 -7.80
CA ALA A 81 -2.32 12.83 -8.54
C ALA A 81 -2.64 11.37 -8.86
N ALA A 82 -1.65 10.55 -9.26
CA ALA A 82 -1.86 9.14 -9.53
C ALA A 82 -2.22 8.36 -8.24
N LEU A 83 -1.55 8.67 -7.13
CA LEU A 83 -1.85 8.05 -5.83
C LEU A 83 -3.27 8.40 -5.37
N ALA A 84 -3.64 9.68 -5.44
CA ALA A 84 -4.97 10.16 -5.08
C ALA A 84 -6.06 9.56 -5.99
N ALA A 85 -5.87 9.57 -7.31
CA ALA A 85 -6.82 9.00 -8.25
C ALA A 85 -7.08 7.51 -8.02
N SER A 86 -6.03 6.74 -7.67
CA SER A 86 -6.17 5.32 -7.31
C SER A 86 -6.96 5.14 -6.00
N ALA A 87 -6.69 5.96 -4.99
CA ALA A 87 -7.40 5.92 -3.72
C ALA A 87 -8.88 6.30 -3.88
N GLU A 88 -9.18 7.35 -4.64
CA GLU A 88 -10.55 7.76 -4.96
C GLU A 88 -11.31 6.73 -5.80
N ALA A 89 -10.65 6.13 -6.80
CA ALA A 89 -11.25 5.05 -7.58
C ALA A 89 -11.60 3.84 -6.70
N THR A 90 -10.74 3.54 -5.71
CA THR A 90 -11.04 2.53 -4.69
C THR A 90 -12.27 2.94 -3.88
N ALA A 91 -12.30 4.17 -3.36
CA ALA A 91 -13.41 4.66 -2.54
C ALA A 91 -14.75 4.68 -3.29
N ARG A 92 -14.77 5.08 -4.58
CA ARG A 92 -15.96 5.02 -5.43
C ARG A 92 -16.49 3.59 -5.61
N ARG A 93 -15.60 2.58 -5.55
CA ARG A 93 -15.98 1.18 -5.78
C ARG A 93 -16.42 0.44 -4.52
N ILE A 94 -15.77 0.69 -3.39
CA ILE A 94 -16.00 -0.09 -2.15
C ILE A 94 -16.43 0.77 -0.95
N GLY A 95 -16.47 2.09 -1.09
CA GLY A 95 -16.70 3.03 0.00
C GLY A 95 -15.41 3.55 0.65
N SER A 96 -15.57 4.51 1.56
CA SER A 96 -14.51 5.05 2.42
C SER A 96 -14.70 4.55 3.85
N GLY A 97 -13.59 4.43 4.59
CA GLY A 97 -13.59 3.86 5.93
C GLY A 97 -12.19 3.57 6.42
N GLN A 98 -12.09 2.77 7.48
CA GLN A 98 -10.83 2.52 8.16
C GLN A 98 -10.07 1.36 7.51
N TRP A 99 -8.76 1.51 7.40
CA TRP A 99 -7.91 0.52 6.74
C TRP A 99 -6.98 -0.20 7.71
N MET A 100 -6.81 -1.51 7.52
CA MET A 100 -5.74 -2.30 8.12
C MET A 100 -4.57 -2.44 7.13
N LEU A 101 -3.35 -2.14 7.59
CA LEU A 101 -2.11 -2.39 6.85
C LEU A 101 -1.48 -3.71 7.32
N ALA A 102 -1.59 -4.75 6.49
CA ALA A 102 -0.95 -6.05 6.67
C ALA A 102 0.21 -6.33 5.68
N LEU A 103 0.52 -5.35 4.83
CA LEU A 103 1.55 -5.42 3.80
C LEU A 103 2.70 -4.48 4.16
N SER A 104 3.89 -4.71 3.61
CA SER A 104 4.98 -3.73 3.74
C SER A 104 4.59 -2.43 3.04
N ALA A 105 4.78 -1.30 3.75
CA ALA A 105 4.54 0.04 3.24
C ALA A 105 5.54 0.45 2.13
N GLY A 106 6.65 -0.28 2.00
CA GLY A 106 7.64 -0.10 0.94
C GLY A 106 7.15 -0.51 -0.45
N TYR A 107 6.07 -1.29 -0.55
CA TYR A 107 5.44 -1.64 -1.82
C TYR A 107 4.21 -0.78 -2.07
N VAL A 108 3.87 -0.57 -3.35
CA VAL A 108 2.72 0.25 -3.77
C VAL A 108 1.40 -0.18 -3.10
N ALA A 109 1.21 -1.48 -2.87
CA ALA A 109 0.00 -2.00 -2.23
C ALA A 109 -0.13 -1.56 -0.76
N GLY A 110 0.98 -1.60 0.00
CA GLY A 110 1.01 -1.12 1.38
C GLY A 110 0.97 0.41 1.47
N LEU A 111 1.71 1.11 0.61
CA LEU A 111 1.64 2.57 0.50
C LEU A 111 0.21 3.05 0.24
N GLN A 112 -0.51 2.41 -0.67
CA GLN A 112 -1.88 2.80 -1.00
C GLN A 112 -2.88 2.60 0.14
N VAL A 113 -2.62 1.70 1.10
CA VAL A 113 -3.41 1.64 2.33
C VAL A 113 -3.25 2.93 3.14
N LEU A 114 -2.02 3.42 3.30
CA LEU A 114 -1.73 4.65 4.04
C LEU A 114 -2.31 5.89 3.33
N VAL A 115 -2.19 5.95 1.99
CA VAL A 115 -2.79 7.03 1.18
C VAL A 115 -4.31 7.05 1.32
N ARG A 116 -4.99 5.89 1.21
CA ARG A 116 -6.45 5.81 1.37
C ARG A 116 -6.90 6.21 2.77
N ALA A 117 -6.19 5.76 3.80
CA ALA A 117 -6.50 6.15 5.18
C ALA A 117 -6.39 7.67 5.37
N HIS A 118 -5.29 8.26 4.89
CA HIS A 118 -5.06 9.71 4.95
C HIS A 118 -6.15 10.50 4.23
N LEU A 119 -6.48 10.14 2.98
CA LEU A 119 -7.51 10.83 2.20
C LEU A 119 -8.93 10.64 2.76
N ALA A 120 -9.18 9.53 3.45
CA ALA A 120 -10.43 9.29 4.16
C ALA A 120 -10.49 10.00 5.53
N GLY A 121 -9.42 10.69 5.96
CA GLY A 121 -9.35 11.31 7.29
C GLY A 121 -9.34 10.29 8.44
N THR A 122 -8.84 9.07 8.20
CA THR A 122 -8.80 7.97 9.16
C THR A 122 -7.37 7.60 9.52
N SER A 123 -7.18 7.04 10.72
CA SER A 123 -5.92 6.40 11.09
C SER A 123 -5.94 4.94 10.66
N PRO A 124 -4.92 4.44 9.94
CA PRO A 124 -4.84 3.02 9.62
C PRO A 124 -4.48 2.22 10.88
N VAL A 125 -5.01 1.01 11.01
CA VAL A 125 -4.55 0.03 11.99
C VAL A 125 -3.37 -0.74 11.39
N LEU A 126 -2.23 -0.70 12.06
CA LEU A 126 -1.01 -1.37 11.60
C LEU A 126 -0.96 -2.77 12.20
N LEU A 127 -0.74 -3.79 11.36
CA LEU A 127 -0.44 -5.12 11.86
C LEU A 127 0.97 -5.14 12.42
N GLU A 128 1.12 -5.57 13.67
CA GLU A 128 2.42 -5.66 14.34
C GLU A 128 3.09 -7.01 14.08
N GLY A 129 4.41 -6.97 13.79
CA GLY A 129 5.22 -8.17 13.62
C GLY A 129 4.90 -8.97 12.36
N ARG A 130 5.02 -10.30 12.44
CA ARG A 130 4.79 -11.20 11.32
C ARG A 130 3.30 -11.45 11.12
N PHE A 131 2.89 -11.56 9.86
CA PHE A 131 1.54 -11.97 9.52
C PHE A 131 1.27 -13.41 9.98
N THR A 132 0.32 -13.53 10.91
CA THR A 132 -0.24 -14.78 11.43
C THR A 132 -1.75 -14.60 11.65
N PRO A 133 -2.55 -15.68 11.74
CA PRO A 133 -3.97 -15.57 12.07
C PRO A 133 -4.21 -14.78 13.37
N ALA A 134 -3.41 -15.03 14.41
CA ALA A 134 -3.50 -14.31 15.68
C ALA A 134 -3.22 -12.81 15.54
N SER A 135 -2.16 -12.41 14.82
CA SER A 135 -1.86 -10.99 14.57
C SER A 135 -2.95 -10.30 13.73
N PHE A 136 -3.56 -11.03 12.79
CA PHE A 136 -4.66 -10.51 11.97
C PHE A 136 -5.91 -10.26 12.83
N VAL A 137 -6.28 -11.22 13.69
CA VAL A 137 -7.38 -11.06 14.65
C VAL A 137 -7.12 -9.89 15.60
N ALA A 138 -5.90 -9.77 16.15
CA ALA A 138 -5.53 -8.67 17.04
C ALA A 138 -5.65 -7.30 16.35
N ALA A 139 -5.11 -7.17 15.14
CA ALA A 139 -5.23 -5.93 14.35
C ALA A 139 -6.70 -5.63 13.98
N THR A 140 -7.49 -6.66 13.64
CA THR A 140 -8.93 -6.50 13.35
C THR A 140 -9.69 -5.97 14.57
N ARG A 141 -9.36 -6.44 15.79
CA ARG A 141 -9.94 -5.95 17.04
C ARG A 141 -9.60 -4.49 17.33
N GLY A 142 -8.43 -4.03 16.89
CA GLY A 142 -8.03 -2.62 16.98
C GLY A 142 -8.83 -1.70 16.06
N MET A 143 -9.61 -2.23 15.13
CA MET A 143 -10.42 -1.42 14.22
C MET A 143 -11.73 -0.95 14.86
N THR A 144 -11.78 0.31 15.29
CA THR A 144 -12.90 0.87 16.07
C THR A 144 -13.89 1.74 15.30
N ALA A 145 -13.64 2.03 14.02
CA ALA A 145 -14.45 2.96 13.24
C ALA A 145 -14.89 2.38 11.89
N GLY A 146 -16.08 2.83 11.45
CA GLY A 146 -16.60 2.76 10.08
C GLY A 146 -16.58 1.38 9.40
N PRO A 147 -16.84 1.35 8.08
CA PRO A 147 -16.53 0.19 7.26
C PRO A 147 -15.05 -0.18 7.36
N ARG A 148 -14.77 -1.48 7.41
CA ARG A 148 -13.42 -2.03 7.60
C ARG A 148 -12.87 -2.54 6.28
N TYR A 149 -11.70 -2.04 5.91
CA TYR A 149 -10.99 -2.44 4.71
C TYR A 149 -9.59 -2.97 5.03
N GLY A 150 -9.10 -3.91 4.22
CA GLY A 150 -7.76 -4.44 4.33
C GLY A 150 -7.15 -4.71 2.97
N SER A 151 -5.83 -4.91 2.93
CA SER A 151 -5.14 -5.42 1.74
C SER A 151 -4.29 -6.62 2.13
N LEU A 152 -4.43 -7.72 1.39
CA LEU A 152 -3.71 -8.96 1.60
C LEU A 152 -3.10 -9.45 0.28
N VAL A 153 -2.10 -10.32 0.37
CA VAL A 153 -1.68 -11.17 -0.76
C VAL A 153 -2.41 -12.52 -0.71
N PRO A 154 -2.53 -13.26 -1.83
CA PRO A 154 -3.20 -14.57 -1.83
C PRO A 154 -2.67 -15.56 -0.79
N ALA A 155 -1.35 -15.56 -0.54
CA ALA A 155 -0.75 -16.42 0.47
C ALA A 155 -1.24 -16.10 1.90
N GLN A 156 -1.40 -14.81 2.23
CA GLN A 156 -1.96 -14.39 3.52
C GLN A 156 -3.42 -14.80 3.66
N LEU A 157 -4.22 -14.66 2.60
CA LEU A 157 -5.60 -15.14 2.60
C LEU A 157 -5.65 -16.66 2.82
N ALA A 158 -4.82 -17.44 2.11
CA ALA A 158 -4.73 -18.89 2.33
C ALA A 158 -4.41 -19.25 3.78
N THR A 159 -3.42 -18.59 4.39
CA THR A 159 -3.09 -18.78 5.81
C THR A 159 -4.30 -18.55 6.73
N LEU A 160 -5.14 -17.55 6.46
CA LEU A 160 -6.35 -17.31 7.26
C LEU A 160 -7.43 -18.36 7.02
N LEU A 161 -7.63 -18.77 5.76
CA LEU A 161 -8.64 -19.78 5.41
C LEU A 161 -8.28 -21.17 5.93
N ASP A 162 -6.99 -21.50 6.03
CA ASP A 162 -6.52 -22.77 6.60
C ASP A 162 -6.64 -22.77 8.15
N ALA A 163 -6.67 -21.59 8.77
CA ALA A 163 -6.92 -21.40 10.20
C ALA A 163 -8.41 -21.16 10.53
N ALA A 164 -9.30 -21.26 9.54
CA ALA A 164 -10.70 -20.90 9.70
C ALA A 164 -11.54 -21.88 10.54
N GLU A 165 -10.97 -22.96 11.08
CA GLU A 165 -11.64 -23.73 12.15
C GLU A 165 -11.73 -22.93 13.46
N ASP A 166 -10.81 -21.98 13.65
CA ASP A 166 -10.87 -21.00 14.75
C ASP A 166 -11.99 -19.98 14.49
N ARG A 167 -12.90 -19.88 15.46
CA ARG A 167 -14.03 -18.95 15.42
C ARG A 167 -13.58 -17.50 15.31
N GLU A 168 -12.54 -17.09 16.02
CA GLU A 168 -12.08 -15.69 16.02
C GLU A 168 -11.53 -15.29 14.65
N VAL A 169 -10.84 -16.22 13.97
CA VAL A 169 -10.31 -16.00 12.61
C VAL A 169 -11.46 -15.84 11.60
N ARG A 170 -12.49 -16.71 11.67
CA ARG A 170 -13.68 -16.59 10.81
C ARG A 170 -14.41 -15.27 11.03
N GLU A 171 -14.66 -14.91 12.29
CA GLU A 171 -15.36 -13.67 12.64
C GLU A 171 -14.55 -12.45 12.18
N ALA A 172 -13.23 -12.46 12.35
CA ALA A 172 -12.37 -11.38 11.85
C ALA A 172 -12.47 -11.25 10.32
N LEU A 173 -12.33 -12.35 9.58
CA LEU A 173 -12.46 -12.37 8.11
C LEU A 173 -13.81 -11.82 7.63
N ALA A 174 -14.91 -12.27 8.25
CA ALA A 174 -16.27 -11.84 7.89
C ALA A 174 -16.58 -10.39 8.30
N SER A 175 -15.79 -9.80 9.21
CA SER A 175 -16.01 -8.42 9.67
C SER A 175 -15.54 -7.33 8.70
N TYR A 176 -14.82 -7.70 7.64
CA TYR A 176 -14.37 -6.76 6.62
C TYR A 176 -15.47 -6.48 5.57
N ASP A 177 -15.65 -5.20 5.24
CA ASP A 177 -16.51 -4.76 4.15
C ASP A 177 -15.85 -5.03 2.78
N ALA A 178 -14.52 -4.93 2.72
CA ALA A 178 -13.74 -5.50 1.63
C ALA A 178 -12.29 -5.80 2.01
N LEU A 179 -11.78 -6.93 1.55
CA LEU A 179 -10.36 -7.26 1.51
C LEU A 179 -9.87 -7.15 0.07
N LEU A 180 -8.94 -6.22 -0.19
CA LEU A 180 -8.30 -6.08 -1.49
C LEU A 180 -7.17 -7.10 -1.64
N LEU A 181 -7.22 -7.87 -2.72
CA LEU A 181 -6.23 -8.89 -3.06
C LEU A 181 -5.55 -8.49 -4.36
N GLY A 182 -4.24 -8.20 -4.30
CA GLY A 182 -3.44 -7.73 -5.44
C GLY A 182 -2.05 -8.34 -5.49
N GLY A 183 -1.32 -8.07 -6.57
CA GLY A 183 0.09 -8.42 -6.74
C GLY A 183 0.36 -9.85 -7.22
N GLN A 184 -0.64 -10.74 -7.20
CA GLN A 184 -0.55 -12.12 -7.70
C GLN A 184 -1.93 -12.59 -8.21
N ALA A 185 -1.94 -13.63 -9.04
CA ALA A 185 -3.18 -14.29 -9.42
C ALA A 185 -3.87 -14.88 -8.17
N LEU A 186 -5.19 -14.68 -8.05
CA LEU A 186 -6.01 -15.29 -7.00
C LEU A 186 -6.62 -16.58 -7.55
N PRO A 187 -6.25 -17.78 -7.04
CA PRO A 187 -6.84 -19.04 -7.49
C PRO A 187 -8.36 -19.06 -7.25
N PRO A 188 -9.18 -19.54 -8.20
CA PRO A 188 -10.64 -19.60 -8.04
C PRO A 188 -11.09 -20.34 -6.77
N ALA A 189 -10.47 -21.49 -6.47
CA ALA A 189 -10.77 -22.27 -5.26
C ALA A 189 -10.52 -21.48 -3.97
N LEU A 190 -9.51 -20.60 -3.94
CA LEU A 190 -9.23 -19.77 -2.77
C LEU A 190 -10.31 -18.69 -2.58
N ARG A 191 -10.81 -18.14 -3.69
CA ARG A 191 -11.89 -17.15 -3.68
C ARG A 191 -13.21 -17.77 -3.23
N GLU A 192 -13.53 -18.98 -3.67
CA GLU A 192 -14.74 -19.71 -3.27
C GLU A 192 -14.72 -20.00 -1.77
N ARG A 193 -13.64 -20.58 -1.25
CA ARG A 193 -13.45 -20.81 0.20
C ARG A 193 -13.60 -19.53 1.02
N ALA A 194 -13.07 -18.41 0.53
CA ALA A 194 -13.21 -17.12 1.20
C ALA A 194 -14.68 -16.65 1.25
N ALA A 195 -15.41 -16.82 0.14
CA ALA A 195 -16.81 -16.45 0.06
C ALA A 195 -17.69 -17.32 0.99
N ASP A 196 -17.44 -18.62 1.07
CA ASP A 196 -18.16 -19.55 1.96
C ASP A 196 -18.00 -19.18 3.44
N LEU A 197 -16.87 -18.56 3.80
CA LEU A 197 -16.58 -18.05 5.14
C LEU A 197 -17.04 -16.60 5.36
N GLY A 198 -17.76 -16.01 4.41
CA GLY A 198 -18.31 -14.65 4.49
C GLY A 198 -17.30 -13.53 4.22
N ALA A 199 -16.08 -13.85 3.77
CA ALA A 199 -15.08 -12.84 3.46
C ALA A 199 -15.38 -12.14 2.12
N ARG A 200 -15.38 -10.80 2.13
CA ARG A 200 -15.66 -9.97 0.95
C ARG A 200 -14.37 -9.65 0.19
N VAL A 201 -13.92 -10.57 -0.68
CA VAL A 201 -12.68 -10.39 -1.45
C VAL A 201 -12.89 -9.62 -2.75
N VAL A 202 -12.13 -8.53 -2.91
CA VAL A 202 -12.09 -7.70 -4.12
C VAL A 202 -10.71 -7.82 -4.76
N ARG A 203 -10.65 -8.29 -6.01
CA ARG A 203 -9.38 -8.37 -6.75
C ARG A 203 -8.96 -6.99 -7.24
N THR A 204 -7.68 -6.69 -7.11
CA THR A 204 -7.04 -5.53 -7.72
C THR A 204 -6.05 -5.99 -8.78
N TYR A 205 -5.92 -5.21 -9.85
CA TYR A 205 -4.91 -5.42 -10.88
C TYR A 205 -3.98 -4.21 -10.89
N GLY A 206 -2.68 -4.47 -10.87
CA GLY A 206 -1.62 -3.46 -10.90
C GLY A 206 -0.34 -4.14 -11.35
N SER A 207 0.40 -3.47 -12.25
CA SER A 207 1.65 -3.93 -12.86
C SER A 207 2.84 -3.14 -12.33
#